data_AF-A0A2A5YDU7-F1
#
_entry.id   AF-A0A2A5YDU7-F1
#
_cell.length_a   1.000
_cell.length_b   1.000
_cell.length_c   1.000
_cell.angle_alpha   90.00
_cell.angle_beta   90.00
_cell.angle_gamma   90.00
#
_symmetry.space_group_name_H-M   'P 1'
#
loop_
_entity.id
_entity.type
_entity.pdbx_description
1 polymer ?
#
loop_
_entity_poly.entity_id
_entity_poly.type
_entity_poly.pdbx_seq_one_letter_code
_entity_poly.pdbx_strand_id
1 'polypeptide(L)'
;MNRKIIFRTMFLSIVFSVIFNLYLNLEINSLSSEINKLNVEIIELEREKQAKHVLFIEKYSIQNIDLLSKNNSYIRLDIHQTNKNLVAPYKSKSENSESTTVLGFGK
;
A
#
# COMPACT_ATOMS: atom_id res chain seq x y z
N MET A 1 -1.35 -38.86 53.86
CA MET A 1 -2.06 -38.79 52.56
C MET A 1 -2.03 -40.17 51.91
N ASN A 2 -3.17 -40.71 51.49
CA ASN A 2 -3.28 -42.11 51.08
C ASN A 2 -2.48 -42.34 49.77
N ARG A 3 -1.49 -43.25 49.73
CA ARG A 3 -0.61 -43.46 48.55
C ARG A 3 -1.39 -43.68 47.25
N LYS A 4 -2.55 -44.35 47.34
CA LYS A 4 -3.48 -44.57 46.22
C LYS A 4 -4.01 -43.27 45.60
N ILE A 5 -4.23 -42.23 46.41
CA ILE A 5 -4.70 -40.91 45.94
C ILE A 5 -3.58 -40.22 45.16
N ILE A 6 -2.34 -40.27 45.66
CA ILE A 6 -1.16 -39.68 45.00
C ILE A 6 -0.92 -40.30 43.61
N PHE A 7 -0.99 -41.63 43.50
CA PHE A 7 -0.85 -42.30 42.20
C PHE A 7 -1.99 -41.95 41.23
N ARG A 8 -3.23 -41.83 41.73
CA ARG A 8 -4.36 -41.39 40.90
C ARG A 8 -4.20 -39.97 40.39
N THR A 9 -3.78 -39.03 41.23
CA THR A 9 -3.57 -37.63 40.83
C THR A 9 -2.41 -37.50 39.83
N MET A 10 -1.34 -38.28 40.03
CA MET A 10 -0.21 -38.30 39.10
C MET A 10 -0.60 -38.86 37.73
N PHE A 11 -1.38 -39.94 37.70
CA PHE A 11 -1.92 -40.50 36.46
C PHE A 11 -2.82 -39.51 35.71
N LEU A 12 -3.76 -38.87 36.43
CA LEU A 12 -4.63 -37.83 35.86
C LEU A 12 -3.83 -36.65 35.29
N SER A 13 -2.78 -36.21 35.97
CA SER A 13 -1.91 -35.12 35.50
C SER A 13 -1.18 -35.48 34.21
N ILE A 14 -0.65 -36.70 34.11
CA ILE A 14 0.03 -37.19 32.89
C ILE A 14 -0.96 -37.27 31.73
N VAL A 15 -2.14 -37.87 31.95
CA VAL A 15 -3.18 -37.98 30.93
C VAL A 15 -3.65 -36.59 30.46
N PHE A 16 -3.86 -35.66 31.40
CA PHE A 16 -4.23 -34.29 31.08
C PHE A 16 -3.16 -33.59 30.25
N SER A 17 -1.87 -33.75 30.60
CA SER A 17 -0.77 -33.17 29.84
C SER A 17 -0.74 -33.68 28.39
N VAL A 18 -0.97 -34.98 28.17
CA VAL A 18 -0.99 -35.56 26.82
C VAL A 18 -2.20 -35.04 26.02
N ILE A 19 -3.39 -35.03 26.61
CA ILE A 19 -4.61 -34.53 25.94
C ILE A 19 -4.48 -33.04 25.61
N PHE A 20 -3.95 -32.25 26.54
CA PHE A 20 -3.78 -30.81 26.33
C PHE A 20 -2.78 -30.51 25.22
N ASN A 21 -1.65 -31.23 25.18
CA ASN A 21 -0.68 -31.11 24.07
C ASN A 21 -1.31 -31.50 22.72
N LEU A 22 -2.10 -32.57 22.68
CA LEU A 22 -2.79 -32.97 21.46
C LEU A 22 -3.79 -31.89 21.00
N TYR A 23 -4.56 -31.33 21.92
CA TYR A 23 -5.51 -30.26 21.64
C TYR A 23 -4.79 -29.03 21.06
N LEU A 24 -3.72 -28.57 21.71
CA LEU A 24 -2.94 -27.43 21.24
C LEU A 24 -2.35 -27.68 19.85
N ASN A 25 -1.83 -28.88 19.58
CA ASN A 25 -1.27 -29.21 18.26
C ASN A 25 -2.34 -29.18 17.16
N LEU A 26 -3.55 -29.66 17.44
CA LEU A 26 -4.66 -29.59 16.48
C LEU A 26 -5.07 -28.13 16.20
N GLU A 27 -5.16 -27.31 17.25
CA GLU A 27 -5.51 -25.91 17.12
C GLU A 27 -4.44 -25.13 16.33
N ILE A 28 -3.15 -25.36 16.63
CA ILE A 28 -2.02 -24.76 15.90
C ILE A 28 -2.07 -25.15 14.42
N ASN A 29 -2.34 -26.42 14.12
CA ASN A 29 -2.43 -26.89 12.72
C ASN A 29 -3.63 -26.26 11.99
N SER A 30 -4.76 -26.11 12.67
CA SER A 30 -5.95 -25.44 12.13
C SER A 30 -5.64 -23.98 11.80
N LEU A 31 -5.09 -23.24 12.76
CA LEU A 31 -4.71 -21.84 12.59
C LEU A 31 -3.63 -21.67 11.52
N SER A 32 -2.64 -22.56 11.46
CA SER A 32 -1.59 -22.53 10.43
C SER A 32 -2.18 -22.74 9.03
N SER A 33 -3.15 -23.64 8.88
CA SER A 33 -3.87 -23.85 7.62
C SER A 33 -4.67 -22.60 7.20
N GLU A 34 -5.34 -21.96 8.15
CA GLU A 34 -6.09 -20.72 7.89
C GLU A 34 -5.17 -19.57 7.46
N ILE A 35 -4.04 -19.38 8.17
CA ILE A 35 -3.01 -18.40 7.80
C ILE A 35 -2.46 -18.69 6.40
N ASN A 36 -2.22 -19.95 6.05
CA ASN A 36 -1.76 -20.30 4.71
C ASN A 36 -2.78 -19.96 3.63
N LYS A 37 -4.08 -20.19 3.88
CA LYS A 37 -5.14 -19.79 2.94
C LYS A 37 -5.17 -18.28 2.74
N LEU A 38 -5.13 -17.52 3.84
CA LEU A 38 -5.10 -16.06 3.79
C LEU A 38 -3.88 -15.53 3.03
N ASN A 39 -2.71 -16.13 3.23
CA ASN A 39 -1.50 -15.74 2.51
C ASN A 39 -1.63 -15.97 1.00
N VAL A 40 -2.23 -17.09 0.58
CA VAL A 40 -2.50 -17.35 -0.85
C VAL A 40 -3.46 -16.31 -1.42
N GLU A 41 -4.52 -15.99 -0.70
CA GLU A 41 -5.50 -14.97 -1.11
C GLU A 41 -4.86 -13.58 -1.26
N ILE A 42 -4.01 -13.19 -0.31
CA ILE A 42 -3.26 -11.92 -0.37
C ILE A 42 -2.38 -11.88 -1.63
N ILE A 43 -1.65 -12.96 -1.91
CA ILE A 43 -0.79 -13.03 -3.10
C ILE A 43 -1.62 -12.93 -4.39
N GLU A 44 -2.78 -13.57 -4.44
CA GLU A 44 -3.66 -13.50 -5.60
C GLU A 44 -4.20 -12.09 -5.82
N LEU A 45 -4.65 -11.43 -4.77
CA LEU A 45 -5.12 -10.04 -4.81
C LEU A 45 -4.01 -9.07 -5.23
N GLU A 46 -2.78 -9.26 -4.75
CA GLU A 46 -1.63 -8.45 -5.19
C GLU A 46 -1.34 -8.64 -6.68
N ARG A 47 -1.39 -9.88 -7.18
CA ARG A 47 -1.23 -10.16 -8.61
C ARG A 47 -2.33 -9.51 -9.44
N GLU A 48 -3.58 -9.57 -9.01
CA GLU A 48 -4.71 -8.95 -9.72
C GLU A 48 -4.56 -7.42 -9.75
N LYS A 49 -4.17 -6.82 -8.62
CA LYS A 49 -3.88 -5.38 -8.53
C LYS A 49 -2.78 -4.95 -9.49
N GLN A 50 -1.67 -5.70 -9.53
CA GLN A 50 -0.56 -5.42 -10.45
C GLN A 50 -1.00 -5.56 -11.92
N ALA A 51 -1.75 -6.60 -12.27
CA ALA A 51 -2.25 -6.80 -13.62
C ALA A 51 -3.18 -5.64 -14.06
N LYS A 52 -4.10 -5.22 -13.19
CA LYS A 52 -4.98 -4.05 -13.44
C LYS A 52 -4.19 -2.76 -13.61
N HIS A 53 -3.16 -2.57 -12.80
CA HIS A 53 -2.29 -1.39 -12.88
C HIS A 53 -1.50 -1.35 -14.20
N VAL A 54 -0.95 -2.48 -14.63
CA VAL A 54 -0.27 -2.59 -15.94
C VAL A 54 -1.24 -2.28 -17.07
N LEU A 55 -2.43 -2.89 -17.06
CA LEU A 55 -3.46 -2.63 -18.07
C LEU A 55 -3.91 -1.17 -18.10
N PHE A 56 -4.01 -0.53 -16.93
CA PHE A 56 -4.29 0.90 -16.84
C PHE A 56 -3.16 1.73 -17.47
N ILE A 57 -1.91 1.45 -17.11
CA ILE A 57 -0.75 2.15 -17.68
C ILE A 57 -0.71 1.97 -19.20
N GLU A 58 -0.89 0.76 -19.72
CA GLU A 58 -0.89 0.49 -21.15
C GLU A 58 -1.98 1.29 -21.86
N LYS A 59 -3.21 1.25 -21.33
CA LYS A 59 -4.37 1.94 -21.91
C LYS A 59 -4.21 3.46 -21.92
N TYR A 60 -3.69 4.04 -20.84
CA TYR A 60 -3.54 5.50 -20.70
C TYR A 60 -2.12 5.99 -20.97
N SER A 61 -1.26 5.14 -21.52
CA SER A 61 0.09 5.53 -21.92
C SER A 61 0.02 6.55 -23.05
N ILE A 62 0.97 7.48 -23.05
CA ILE A 62 1.12 8.49 -24.11
C ILE A 62 1.27 7.81 -25.48
N GLN A 63 1.94 6.65 -25.51
CA GLN A 63 2.11 5.84 -26.73
C GLN A 63 0.78 5.33 -27.26
N ASN A 64 -0.09 4.78 -26.40
CA ASN A 64 -1.41 4.32 -26.83
C ASN A 64 -2.34 5.49 -27.23
N ILE A 65 -2.25 6.62 -26.54
CA ILE A 65 -2.98 7.85 -26.91
C ILE A 65 -2.53 8.35 -28.29
N ASP A 66 -1.23 8.34 -28.59
CA ASP A 66 -0.70 8.70 -29.91
C ASP A 66 -1.16 7.73 -31.01
N LEU A 67 -1.20 6.44 -30.71
CA LEU A 67 -1.70 5.39 -31.62
C LEU A 67 -3.20 5.56 -31.90
N LEU A 68 -4.00 5.80 -30.86
CA LEU A 68 -5.43 6.11 -30.99
C LEU A 68 -5.68 7.42 -31.75
N SER A 69 -4.84 8.44 -31.55
CA SER A 69 -4.90 9.70 -32.28
C SER A 69 -4.70 9.46 -33.78
N LYS A 70 -3.66 8.69 -34.15
CA LYS A 70 -3.37 8.34 -35.54
C LYS A 70 -4.49 7.53 -36.18
N ASN A 71 -5.03 6.53 -35.49
CA ASN A 71 -6.14 5.70 -35.99
C ASN A 71 -7.41 6.52 -36.27
N ASN A 72 -7.71 7.52 -35.45
CA ASN A 72 -8.88 8.37 -35.60
C ASN A 72 -8.61 9.65 -36.40
N SER A 73 -7.44 9.76 -37.07
CA SER A 73 -7.03 10.94 -37.84
C SER A 73 -6.99 12.25 -37.04
N TYR A 74 -6.76 12.17 -35.72
CA TYR A 74 -6.53 13.34 -34.89
C TYR A 74 -5.08 13.81 -35.02
N ILE A 75 -4.92 15.13 -35.16
CA ILE A 75 -3.62 15.80 -35.27
C ILE A 75 -3.28 16.41 -33.92
N ARG A 76 -2.05 16.22 -33.46
CA ARG A 76 -1.56 16.88 -32.25
C ARG A 76 -1.54 18.38 -32.48
N LEU A 77 -2.32 19.12 -31.69
CA LEU A 77 -2.26 20.58 -31.70
C LEU A 77 -0.95 21.02 -31.05
N ASP A 78 -0.12 21.73 -31.81
CA ASP A 78 1.07 22.38 -31.27
C ASP A 78 0.64 23.45 -30.27
N ILE A 79 0.87 23.18 -28.99
CA ILE A 79 0.68 24.16 -27.92
C ILE A 79 1.77 25.20 -28.09
N HIS A 80 1.47 26.24 -28.84
CA HIS A 80 2.28 27.44 -28.85
C HIS A 80 2.12 28.04 -27.47
N GLN A 81 3.11 27.84 -26.60
CA GLN A 81 3.26 28.65 -25.39
C GLN A 81 3.52 30.09 -25.84
N THR A 82 2.45 30.80 -26.20
CA THR A 82 2.51 32.25 -26.26
C THR A 82 2.82 32.65 -24.83
N ASN A 83 4.07 33.05 -24.59
CA ASN A 83 4.46 33.72 -23.36
C ASN A 83 3.80 35.10 -23.36
N LYS A 84 2.47 35.12 -23.30
CA LYS A 84 1.74 36.29 -22.87
C LYS A 84 2.22 36.46 -21.44
N ASN A 85 2.91 37.56 -21.17
CA ASN A 85 3.25 38.06 -19.83
C ASN A 85 1.97 38.22 -18.99
N LEU A 86 1.31 37.10 -18.68
CA LEU A 86 0.11 37.00 -17.88
C LEU A 86 0.62 37.06 -16.45
N VAL A 87 0.60 38.27 -15.91
CA VAL A 87 0.73 38.49 -14.48
C VAL A 87 -0.47 37.81 -13.83
N ALA A 88 -0.22 36.93 -12.85
CA ALA A 88 -1.29 36.34 -12.06
C ALA A 88 -2.16 37.48 -11.50
N PRO A 89 -3.51 37.41 -11.59
CA PRO A 89 -4.40 38.54 -11.31
C PRO A 89 -4.31 39.09 -9.89
N TYR A 90 -3.62 38.40 -8.98
CA TYR A 90 -3.42 38.80 -7.58
C TYR A 90 -1.97 39.21 -7.25
N LYS A 91 -1.04 39.19 -8.21
CA LYS A 91 0.29 39.79 -8.02
C LYS A 91 0.15 41.28 -8.24
N SER A 92 -0.19 42.01 -7.18
CA SER A 92 -0.08 43.47 -7.18
C SER A 92 1.33 43.85 -7.61
N LYS A 93 1.45 44.75 -8.58
CA LYS A 93 2.71 45.43 -8.89
C LYS A 93 3.08 46.30 -7.69
N SER A 94 3.72 45.71 -6.68
CA SER A 94 4.51 46.48 -5.71
C SER A 94 5.94 46.60 -6.24
N GLU A 95 6.08 47.17 -7.43
CA GLU A 95 7.32 47.80 -7.87
C GLU A 95 7.13 49.30 -7.66
N ASN A 96 7.16 49.70 -6.39
CA ASN A 96 7.64 51.02 -6.02
C ASN A 96 8.71 50.78 -4.97
N SER A 97 9.92 51.11 -5.40
CA SER A 97 11.16 51.20 -4.65
C SER A 97 10.99 51.66 -3.21
N GLU A 98 10.97 50.74 -2.27
CA GLU A 98 11.49 50.99 -0.93
C GLU A 98 12.43 49.83 -0.59
N SER A 99 13.70 50.17 -0.39
CA SER A 99 14.75 49.21 -0.04
C SER A 99 14.36 48.47 1.22
N THR A 100 14.07 47.17 1.10
CA THR A 100 13.94 46.31 2.27
C THR A 100 15.29 46.26 2.98
N THR A 101 15.41 47.00 4.08
CA THR A 101 16.53 46.86 5.02
C THR A 101 16.43 45.47 5.64
N VAL A 102 17.30 44.56 5.18
CA VAL A 102 17.49 43.27 5.81
C VAL A 102 18.18 43.53 7.14
N LEU A 103 17.43 43.45 8.25
CA LEU A 103 18.01 43.40 9.60
C LEU A 103 18.69 42.04 9.75
N GLY A 104 19.96 41.98 9.38
CA GLY A 104 20.82 40.84 9.64
C GLY A 104 21.04 40.69 11.15
N PHE A 105 20.59 39.57 11.71
CA PHE A 105 21.09 39.14 13.02
C PHE A 105 22.45 38.48 12.81
N GLY A 106 23.51 39.27 12.99
CA GLY A 106 24.86 38.76 13.16
C GLY A 106 25.20 38.60 14.63
N LYS A 107 25.24 37.37 15.13
CA LYS A 107 26.44 36.62 15.54
C LYS A 107 26.02 35.25 16.06
#